data_AF-A0A965V247-F1
#
_entry.id   AF-A0A965V247-F1
#
_cell.length_a   1.000
_cell.length_b   1.000
_cell.length_c   1.000
_cell.angle_alpha   90.00
_cell.angle_beta   90.00
_cell.angle_gamma   90.00
#
_symmetry.space_group_name_H-M   'P 1'
#
loop_
_entity.id
_entity.type
_entity.pdbx_description
1 polymer ?
#
loop_
_entity_poly.entity_id
_entity_poly.type
_entity_poly.pdbx_seq_one_letter_code
_entity_poly.pdbx_strand_id
1 'polypeptide(L)'
;MNEFLIANMAPIMFASLIIFLMFGYAVTFSLAACGLLFGLVAVELGVIQPAFLQSLPLRMFGIMQNDTLLAIPFFTFMGLILERSGMAEDLLDTIGQLFGPIRGGLAYAVILVGAMLA
;
A
#
# COMPACT_ATOMS: atom_id res chain seq x y z
N MET A 1 -22.34 23.04 -18.76
CA MET A 1 -21.97 21.66 -18.38
C MET A 1 -20.48 21.55 -18.05
N ASN A 2 -19.59 22.01 -18.93
CA ASN A 2 -18.14 21.95 -18.71
C ASN A 2 -17.66 22.74 -17.48
N GLU A 3 -18.22 23.92 -17.20
CA GLU A 3 -17.87 24.68 -15.99
C GLU A 3 -18.24 23.96 -14.68
N PHE A 4 -19.37 23.24 -14.65
CA PHE A 4 -19.77 22.45 -13.48
C PHE A 4 -18.83 21.26 -13.24
N LEU A 5 -18.40 20.60 -14.31
CA LEU A 5 -17.41 19.52 -14.26
C LEU A 5 -16.05 19.99 -13.76
N ILE A 6 -15.59 21.16 -14.23
CA ILE A 6 -14.32 21.75 -13.79
C ILE A 6 -14.41 22.14 -12.30
N ALA A 7 -15.51 22.76 -11.87
CA ALA A 7 -15.71 23.16 -10.47
C ALA A 7 -15.79 21.96 -9.50
N ASN A 8 -16.31 20.81 -9.95
CA ASN A 8 -16.53 19.62 -9.11
C ASN A 8 -15.61 18.44 -9.47
N MET A 9 -14.50 18.68 -10.17
CA MET A 9 -13.64 17.60 -10.65
C MET A 9 -13.06 16.74 -9.53
N ALA A 10 -12.62 17.37 -8.43
CA ALA A 10 -12.04 16.67 -7.28
C ALA A 10 -13.02 15.71 -6.57
N PRO A 11 -14.24 16.13 -6.17
CA PRO A 11 -15.21 15.20 -5.57
C PRO A 11 -15.68 14.12 -6.54
N ILE A 12 -15.79 14.41 -7.84
CA ILE A 12 -16.16 13.40 -8.85
C ILE A 12 -15.04 12.35 -9.00
N MET A 13 -13.78 12.77 -9.01
CA MET A 13 -12.62 11.86 -9.05
C MET A 13 -12.54 10.99 -7.79
N PHE A 14 -12.86 11.56 -6.63
CA PHE A 14 -12.90 10.79 -5.38
C PHE A 14 -14.04 9.76 -5.35
N ALA A 15 -15.26 10.17 -5.74
CA ALA A 15 -16.40 9.26 -5.78
C ALA A 15 -16.21 8.12 -6.80
N SER A 16 -15.66 8.43 -7.98
CA SER A 16 -15.32 7.41 -8.98
C SER A 16 -14.23 6.46 -8.51
N LEU A 17 -13.22 6.94 -7.77
CA LEU A 17 -12.23 6.05 -7.14
C LEU A 17 -12.89 5.04 -6.19
N ILE A 18 -13.84 5.47 -5.36
CA ILE A 18 -14.59 4.56 -4.49
C ILE A 18 -15.29 3.49 -5.32
N ILE A 19 -15.96 3.88 -6.41
CA ILE A 19 -16.65 2.94 -7.30
C ILE A 19 -15.64 1.95 -7.91
N PHE A 20 -14.48 2.42 -8.39
CA PHE A 20 -13.43 1.53 -8.91
C PHE A 20 -12.89 0.54 -7.87
N LEU A 21 -12.80 0.96 -6.61
CA LEU A 21 -12.40 0.06 -5.51
C LEU A 21 -13.50 -0.97 -5.19
N MET A 22 -14.78 -0.61 -5.32
CA MET A 22 -15.90 -1.54 -5.10
C MET A 22 -15.96 -2.68 -6.13
N PHE A 23 -15.39 -2.51 -7.32
CA PHE A 23 -15.28 -3.60 -8.31
C PHE A 23 -14.30 -4.71 -7.88
N GLY A 24 -13.52 -4.52 -6.81
CA GLY A 24 -12.69 -5.56 -6.22
C GLY A 24 -11.39 -5.88 -6.99
N TYR A 25 -11.03 -5.08 -8.00
CA TYR A 25 -9.73 -5.17 -8.66
C TYR A 25 -8.60 -4.70 -7.72
N ALA A 26 -7.36 -5.14 -7.99
CA ALA A 26 -6.22 -4.73 -7.19
C ALA A 26 -6.08 -3.20 -7.17
N VAL A 27 -5.92 -2.66 -5.95
CA VAL A 27 -5.95 -1.22 -5.63
C VAL A 27 -5.05 -0.41 -6.56
N THR A 28 -3.86 -0.90 -6.88
CA THR A 28 -2.90 -0.24 -7.78
C THR A 28 -3.49 0.06 -9.17
N PHE A 29 -4.20 -0.90 -9.77
CA PHE A 29 -4.79 -0.71 -11.10
C PHE A 29 -5.98 0.24 -11.03
N SER A 30 -6.78 0.19 -9.96
CA SER A 30 -7.91 1.11 -9.75
C SER A 30 -7.44 2.56 -9.59
N LEU A 31 -6.37 2.80 -8.82
CA LEU A 31 -5.78 4.15 -8.70
C LEU A 31 -5.20 4.64 -10.03
N ALA A 32 -4.46 3.78 -10.74
CA ALA A 32 -3.87 4.13 -12.03
C ALA A 32 -4.94 4.45 -13.08
N ALA A 33 -5.97 3.62 -13.21
CA ALA A 33 -7.06 3.81 -14.16
C ALA A 33 -7.84 5.10 -13.85
N CYS A 34 -8.22 5.32 -12.59
CA CYS A 34 -8.92 6.53 -12.19
C CYS A 34 -8.05 7.78 -12.43
N GLY A 35 -6.78 7.77 -12.01
CA GLY A 35 -5.86 8.89 -12.21
C GLY A 35 -5.60 9.22 -13.68
N LEU A 36 -5.42 8.20 -14.54
CA LEU A 36 -5.22 8.40 -15.97
C LEU A 36 -6.49 8.85 -16.69
N LEU A 37 -7.66 8.28 -16.37
CA LEU A 37 -8.93 8.69 -16.95
C LEU A 37 -9.24 10.16 -16.65
N PHE A 38 -9.13 10.57 -15.39
CA PHE A 38 -9.34 11.98 -15.02
C PHE A 38 -8.23 12.89 -15.53
N GLY A 39 -7.00 12.38 -15.67
CA GLY A 39 -5.91 13.09 -16.34
C GLY A 39 -6.23 13.41 -17.80
N LEU A 40 -6.77 12.46 -18.55
CA LEU A 40 -7.19 12.67 -19.95
C LEU A 40 -8.37 13.64 -20.04
N VAL A 41 -9.40 13.45 -19.19
CA VAL A 41 -10.57 14.35 -19.14
C VAL A 41 -10.17 15.78 -18.79
N ALA A 42 -9.20 15.97 -17.88
CA ALA A 42 -8.70 17.29 -17.50
C ALA A 42 -7.93 17.98 -18.63
N VAL A 43 -7.25 17.21 -19.49
CA VAL A 43 -6.58 17.74 -20.69
C VAL A 43 -7.61 18.16 -21.75
N GLU A 44 -8.63 17.35 -22.01
CA GLU A 44 -9.72 17.67 -22.95
C GLU A 44 -10.53 18.91 -22.51
N LEU A 45 -10.72 19.08 -21.20
CA LEU A 45 -11.40 20.25 -20.62
C LEU A 45 -10.50 21.50 -20.52
N GLY A 46 -9.22 21.40 -20.92
CA GLY A 46 -8.25 22.51 -20.88
C GLY A 46 -7.79 22.92 -19.47
N VAL A 47 -8.08 22.11 -18.45
CA VAL A 47 -7.70 22.36 -17.05
C VAL A 47 -6.20 22.11 -16.84
N ILE A 48 -5.63 21.15 -17.58
CA ILE A 48 -4.22 20.74 -17.48
C ILE A 48 -3.61 20.70 -18.89
N GLN A 49 -2.35 21.15 -19.02
CA GLN A 49 -1.64 21.09 -20.28
C GLN A 49 -1.21 19.64 -20.62
N PRO A 50 -1.28 19.20 -21.88
CA PRO A 50 -0.83 17.86 -22.29
C PRO A 50 0.60 17.52 -21.87
N ALA A 51 1.49 18.52 -21.81
CA ALA A 51 2.86 18.37 -21.36
C ALA A 51 2.98 17.84 -19.92
N PHE A 52 1.97 18.08 -19.07
CA PHE A 52 1.98 17.57 -17.69
C PHE A 52 1.91 16.04 -17.65
N LEU A 53 1.20 15.40 -18.59
CA LEU A 53 1.13 13.94 -18.68
C LEU A 53 2.49 13.34 -19.09
N GLN A 54 3.31 14.08 -19.84
CA GLN A 54 4.67 13.64 -20.20
C GLN A 54 5.62 13.62 -18.99
N SER A 55 5.24 14.24 -17.86
CA SER A 55 6.02 14.15 -16.61
C SER A 55 5.74 12.88 -15.80
N LEU A 56 4.69 12.12 -16.14
CA LEU A 56 4.31 10.91 -15.42
C LEU A 56 5.42 9.84 -15.41
N PRO A 57 6.11 9.52 -16.53
CA PRO A 57 7.20 8.56 -16.53
C PRO A 57 8.33 8.97 -15.57
N LEU A 58 8.75 10.23 -15.61
CA LEU A 58 9.78 10.76 -14.70
C LEU A 58 9.36 10.65 -13.22
N ARG A 59 8.09 10.92 -12.91
CA ARG A 59 7.56 10.73 -11.54
C ARG A 59 7.56 9.26 -11.12
N MET A 60 7.18 8.35 -12.02
CA MET A 60 7.23 6.92 -11.75
C MET A 60 8.65 6.44 -11.48
N PHE A 61 9.63 6.89 -12.28
CA PHE A 61 11.04 6.61 -12.04
C PHE A 61 11.52 7.15 -10.69
N GLY A 62 11.11 8.36 -10.31
CA GLY A 62 11.41 8.92 -8.99
C GLY A 62 10.85 8.09 -7.84
N ILE A 63 9.64 7.53 -7.99
CA ILE A 63 9.05 6.62 -6.99
C ILE A 63 9.82 5.31 -6.92
N MET A 64 10.18 4.71 -8.07
CA MET A 64 10.97 3.46 -8.11
C MET A 64 12.36 3.59 -7.47
N GLN A 65 12.93 4.80 -7.47
CA GLN A 65 14.20 5.12 -6.82
C GLN A 65 14.08 5.37 -5.31
N ASN A 66 12.88 5.25 -4.74
CA ASN A 66 12.70 5.47 -3.31
C ASN A 66 13.27 4.29 -2.51
N ASP A 67 14.29 4.57 -1.70
CA ASP A 67 14.95 3.58 -0.83
C ASP A 67 13.98 2.88 0.14
N THR A 68 12.86 3.52 0.50
CA THR A 68 11.81 2.91 1.33
C THR A 68 11.19 1.69 0.65
N LEU A 69 11.13 1.66 -0.69
CA LEU A 69 10.62 0.50 -1.41
C LEU A 69 11.55 -0.71 -1.29
N LEU A 70 12.84 -0.50 -0.98
CA LEU A 70 13.77 -1.59 -0.66
C LEU A 70 13.40 -2.29 0.66
N ALA A 71 12.62 -1.66 1.52
CA ALA A 71 12.11 -2.30 2.74
C ALA A 71 11.27 -3.54 2.41
N ILE A 72 10.52 -3.56 1.29
CA ILE A 72 9.67 -4.70 0.90
C ILE A 72 10.50 -5.98 0.67
N PRO A 73 11.51 -6.00 -0.22
CA PRO A 73 12.33 -7.19 -0.42
C PRO A 73 13.19 -7.51 0.80
N PHE A 74 13.72 -6.52 1.52
CA PHE A 74 14.53 -6.79 2.72
C PHE A 74 13.70 -7.37 3.87
N PHE A 75 12.47 -6.89 4.06
CA PHE A 75 11.56 -7.44 5.05
C PHE A 75 11.16 -8.87 4.69
N THR A 76 10.85 -9.12 3.42
CA THR A 76 10.55 -10.47 2.92
C THR A 76 11.76 -11.40 3.10
N PHE A 77 12.97 -10.90 2.82
CA PHE A 77 14.21 -11.65 2.99
C PHE A 77 14.51 -11.97 4.46
N MET A 78 14.35 -10.99 5.35
CA MET A 78 14.46 -11.19 6.79
C MET A 78 13.46 -12.24 7.28
N GLY A 79 12.19 -12.13 6.88
CA GLY A 79 11.15 -13.10 7.23
C GLY A 79 11.50 -14.52 6.75
N LEU A 80 11.98 -14.65 5.51
CA LEU A 80 12.40 -15.94 4.96
C LEU A 80 13.61 -16.52 5.70
N ILE A 81 14.58 -15.68 6.10
CA ILE A 81 15.72 -16.14 6.90
C ILE A 81 15.25 -16.64 8.26
N LEU A 82 14.40 -15.88 8.97
CA LEU A 82 13.88 -16.25 10.29
C LEU A 82 13.07 -17.56 10.24
N GLU A 83 12.28 -17.76 9.18
CA GLU A 83 11.53 -18.99 8.93
C GLU A 83 12.48 -20.17 8.67
N ARG A 84 13.46 -19.99 7.78
CA ARG A 84 14.37 -21.07 7.37
C ARG A 84 15.41 -21.44 8.42
N SER A 85 15.76 -20.52 9.31
CA SER A 85 16.72 -20.77 10.39
C SER A 85 16.08 -21.38 11.64
N GLY A 86 14.75 -21.55 11.70
CA GLY A 86 14.03 -22.01 12.88
C GLY A 86 14.00 -20.98 14.04
N MET A 87 14.60 -19.81 13.86
CA MET A 87 14.71 -18.80 14.91
C MET A 87 13.33 -18.27 15.34
N ALA A 88 12.37 -18.17 14.41
CA ALA A 88 11.02 -17.73 14.74
C ALA A 88 10.29 -18.70 15.69
N GLU A 89 10.49 -20.01 15.52
CA GLU A 89 9.90 -21.06 16.35
C GLU A 89 10.54 -21.07 17.75
N ASP A 90 11.88 -21.07 17.80
CA ASP A 90 12.64 -21.03 19.06
C ASP A 90 12.28 -19.81 19.93
N LEU A 91 12.06 -18.65 19.30
CA LEU A 91 11.64 -17.42 19.98
C LEU A 91 10.22 -17.53 20.55
N LEU A 92 9.28 -18.10 19.79
CA LEU A 92 7.90 -18.31 20.23
C LEU A 92 7.83 -19.30 21.40
N ASP A 93 8.58 -20.40 21.34
CA ASP A 93 8.64 -21.40 22.42
C ASP A 93 9.24 -20.82 23.70
N THR A 94 10.32 -20.06 23.58
CA THR A 94 10.98 -19.42 24.73
C THR A 94 10.05 -18.41 25.41
N ILE A 95 9.33 -17.60 24.64
CA ILE A 95 8.40 -16.61 25.19
C ILE A 95 7.12 -17.29 25.72
N GLY A 96 6.66 -18.36 25.08
CA GLY A 96 5.58 -19.20 25.59
C GLY A 96 5.92 -19.81 26.95
N GLN A 97 7.16 -20.24 27.17
CA GLN A 97 7.65 -20.72 28.47
C GLN A 97 7.73 -19.58 29.50
N LEU A 98 8.18 -18.39 29.10
CA LEU A 98 8.28 -17.21 29.97
C LEU A 98 6.91 -16.79 30.54
N PHE A 99 5.85 -16.82 29.71
CA PHE A 99 4.49 -16.46 30.13
C PHE A 99 3.63 -17.67 30.55
N GLY A 100 4.16 -18.89 30.48
CA GLY A 100 3.49 -20.15 30.82
C GLY A 100 2.80 -20.24 32.19
N PRO A 101 3.32 -19.65 33.30
CA PRO A 101 2.65 -19.72 34.60
C PRO A 101 1.42 -18.81 34.72
N ILE A 102 1.20 -17.89 33.78
CA ILE A 102 0.06 -16.97 33.79
C ILE A 102 -1.10 -17.62 33.04
N ARG A 103 -2.30 -17.65 33.63
CA ARG A 103 -3.53 -18.09 32.94
C ARG A 103 -3.77 -17.18 31.72
N GLY A 104 -3.67 -17.75 30.52
CA GLY A 104 -3.74 -17.01 29.25
C GLY A 104 -2.40 -16.43 28.76
N GLY A 105 -1.29 -16.70 29.45
CA GLY A 105 0.04 -16.18 29.11
C GLY A 105 0.52 -16.54 27.70
N LEU A 106 0.11 -17.70 27.19
CA LEU A 106 0.40 -18.10 25.80
C LEU A 106 -0.25 -17.16 24.77
N ALA A 107 -1.47 -16.66 25.05
CA ALA A 107 -2.14 -15.70 24.15
C ALA A 107 -1.44 -14.34 24.15
N TYR A 108 -0.98 -13.87 25.33
CA TYR A 108 -0.20 -12.65 25.43
C TYR A 108 1.17 -12.76 24.74
N ALA A 109 1.82 -13.92 24.87
CA ALA A 109 3.07 -14.23 24.18
C ALA A 109 2.90 -14.14 22.66
N VAL A 110 1.86 -14.76 22.10
CA VAL A 110 1.61 -14.73 20.64
C VAL A 110 1.31 -13.33 20.13
N ILE A 111 0.52 -12.52 20.85
CA ILE A 111 0.22 -11.14 20.44
C ILE A 111 1.48 -10.27 20.46
N LEU A 112 2.30 -10.37 21.52
CA LEU A 112 3.53 -9.58 21.65
C LEU A 112 4.59 -9.99 20.62
N VAL A 113 4.82 -11.30 20.45
CA VAL A 113 5.83 -11.80 19.51
C VAL A 113 5.38 -11.55 18.07
N GLY A 114 4.11 -11.79 17.77
CA GLY A 114 3.53 -11.45 16.46
C GLY A 114 3.68 -9.96 16.13
N ALA A 115 3.54 -9.07 17.12
CA ALA A 115 3.76 -7.65 16.95
C ALA A 115 5.24 -7.24 16.84
N MET A 116 6.18 -8.03 17.38
CA MET A 116 7.63 -7.77 17.26
C MET A 116 8.24 -8.30 15.96
N LEU A 117 7.63 -9.33 15.36
CA LEU A 117 8.07 -9.93 14.09
C LEU A 117 7.47 -9.23 12.86
N ALA A 118 6.40 -8.43 13.05
CA ALA A 118 5.76 -7.60 12.04
C ALA A 118 6.47 -6.24 11.90
#